data_AF-A0A4R0K110-F1
#
_entry.id   AF-A0A4R0K110-F1
#
_cell.length_a   1.000
_cell.length_b   1.000
_cell.length_c   1.000
_cell.angle_alpha   90.00
_cell.angle_beta   90.00
_cell.angle_gamma   90.00
#
_symmetry.space_group_name_H-M   'P 1'
#
loop_
_entity.id
_entity.type
_entity.pdbx_description
1 polymer ?
#
loop_
_entity_poly.entity_id
_entity_poly.type
_entity_poly.pdbx_seq_one_letter_code
_entity_poly.pdbx_strand_id
1 'polypeptide(L)'
;MTGSRHEFTAGEIVDLLSELDKRLKTRGTPASVFVVGGAAIAVTSNDDPRRTEDIDAITRDEVVVDEAREMASQRKLPEDWLNTRATSWMPPLPEGALQGGDGPGLHITYATDEFLLATKLVAQRRKDAADIVALAGRLHMENASADELEQVIRSY
;
A
#
# COMPACT_ATOMS: atom_id res chain seq x y z
N MET A 1 24.78 0.43 -16.17
CA MET A 1 23.49 0.54 -16.90
C MET A 1 22.41 0.70 -15.84
N THR A 2 21.95 1.93 -15.60
CA THR A 2 20.81 2.18 -14.72
C THR A 2 19.56 1.71 -15.46
N GLY A 3 19.17 0.46 -15.23
CA GLY A 3 17.89 -0.05 -15.72
C GLY A 3 16.80 0.88 -15.19
N SER A 4 15.94 1.37 -16.09
CA SER A 4 14.75 2.13 -15.68
C SER A 4 14.02 1.31 -14.63
N ARG A 5 13.90 1.83 -13.42
CA ARG A 5 13.11 1.17 -12.37
C ARG A 5 11.67 1.14 -12.86
N HIS A 6 11.02 0.00 -12.72
CA HIS A 6 9.62 -0.13 -13.13
C HIS A 6 8.78 0.79 -12.22
N GLU A 7 7.82 1.49 -12.81
CA GLU A 7 6.98 2.47 -12.13
C GLU A 7 5.52 2.11 -12.34
N PHE A 8 4.89 1.55 -11.31
CA PHE A 8 3.53 1.06 -11.32
C PHE A 8 2.52 2.21 -11.26
N THR A 9 1.59 2.20 -12.21
CA THR A 9 0.38 3.03 -12.20
C THR A 9 -0.72 2.42 -11.32
N ALA A 10 -1.72 3.22 -10.92
CA ALA A 10 -2.89 2.72 -10.20
C ALA A 10 -3.59 1.55 -10.91
N GLY A 11 -3.72 1.61 -12.23
CA GLY A 11 -4.29 0.53 -13.04
C GLY A 11 -3.47 -0.76 -12.97
N GLU A 12 -2.14 -0.67 -13.12
CA GLU A 12 -1.26 -1.84 -13.01
C GLU A 12 -1.29 -2.44 -11.60
N ILE A 13 -1.37 -1.62 -10.55
CA ILE A 13 -1.50 -2.09 -9.16
C ILE A 13 -2.79 -2.91 -9.01
N VAL A 14 -3.91 -2.36 -9.45
CA VAL A 14 -5.22 -3.04 -9.39
C VAL A 14 -5.21 -4.34 -10.20
N ASP A 15 -4.61 -4.32 -11.39
CA ASP A 15 -4.51 -5.49 -12.26
C ASP A 15 -3.68 -6.61 -11.64
N LEU A 16 -2.52 -6.27 -11.07
CA LEU A 16 -1.63 -7.24 -10.41
C LEU A 16 -2.27 -7.83 -9.16
N LEU A 17 -2.88 -7.02 -8.30
CA LEU A 17 -3.58 -7.51 -7.11
C LEU A 17 -4.81 -8.34 -7.48
N SER A 18 -5.51 -8.01 -8.57
CA SER A 18 -6.63 -8.79 -9.09
C SER A 18 -6.19 -10.15 -9.65
N GLU A 19 -5.00 -10.24 -10.24
CA GLU A 19 -4.46 -11.54 -10.65
C GLU A 19 -4.04 -12.39 -9.46
N LEU A 20 -3.40 -11.79 -8.46
CA LEU A 20 -3.03 -12.47 -7.24
C LEU A 20 -4.27 -13.04 -6.54
N ASP A 21 -5.35 -12.27 -6.45
CA ASP A 21 -6.66 -12.74 -6.01
C ASP A 21 -7.16 -13.96 -6.82
N LYS A 22 -7.14 -13.88 -8.15
CA LYS A 22 -7.58 -14.99 -9.02
C LYS A 22 -6.79 -16.27 -8.78
N ARG A 23 -5.46 -16.18 -8.63
CA ARG A 23 -4.59 -17.32 -8.35
C ARG A 23 -4.94 -17.97 -7.01
N LEU A 24 -5.14 -17.16 -5.97
CA LEU A 24 -5.52 -17.63 -4.64
C LEU A 24 -6.92 -18.26 -4.63
N LYS A 25 -7.88 -17.69 -5.38
CA LYS A 25 -9.21 -18.28 -5.61
C LYS A 25 -9.13 -19.63 -6.29
N THR A 26 -8.34 -19.78 -7.34
CA THR A 26 -8.14 -21.07 -8.03
C THR A 26 -7.57 -22.13 -7.10
N ARG A 27 -6.75 -21.74 -6.13
CA ARG A 27 -6.18 -22.64 -5.11
C ARG A 27 -7.09 -22.85 -3.90
N GLY A 28 -8.25 -22.20 -3.83
CA GLY A 28 -9.14 -22.28 -2.67
C GLY A 28 -8.53 -21.69 -1.38
N THR A 29 -7.51 -20.84 -1.50
CA THR A 29 -6.76 -20.32 -0.36
C THR A 29 -7.20 -18.89 -0.03
N PRO A 30 -7.70 -18.62 1.19
CA PRO A 30 -7.95 -17.26 1.65
C PRO A 30 -6.65 -16.59 2.11
N ALA A 31 -6.49 -15.30 1.82
CA ALA A 31 -5.41 -14.48 2.33
C ALA A 31 -5.84 -13.01 2.44
N SER A 32 -5.05 -12.20 3.13
CA SER A 32 -5.30 -10.78 3.35
C SER A 32 -4.05 -9.94 3.10
N VAL A 33 -4.24 -8.74 2.54
CA VAL A 33 -3.20 -7.71 2.41
C VAL A 33 -3.73 -6.36 2.83
N PHE A 34 -2.90 -5.60 3.54
CA PHE A 34 -3.10 -4.19 3.84
C PHE A 34 -2.13 -3.37 2.99
N VAL A 35 -2.63 -2.76 1.92
CA VAL A 35 -1.84 -1.94 0.99
C VAL A 35 -1.64 -0.56 1.57
N VAL A 36 -0.39 -0.10 1.59
CA VAL A 36 0.03 1.16 2.23
C VAL A 36 0.90 1.98 1.26
N GLY A 37 1.48 3.07 1.77
CA GLY A 37 2.53 3.81 1.07
C GLY A 37 2.04 4.44 -0.25
N GLY A 38 2.97 4.56 -1.20
CA GLY A 38 2.69 5.20 -2.49
C GLY A 38 1.64 4.45 -3.32
N ALA A 39 1.58 3.12 -3.19
CA ALA A 39 0.60 2.30 -3.89
C ALA A 39 -0.83 2.56 -3.42
N ALA A 40 -1.06 2.67 -2.10
CA ALA A 40 -2.36 3.05 -1.57
C ALA A 40 -2.77 4.45 -2.02
N ILE A 41 -1.86 5.44 -1.94
CA ILE A 41 -2.10 6.80 -2.42
C ILE A 41 -2.49 6.78 -3.90
N ALA A 42 -1.75 6.04 -4.74
CA ALA A 42 -2.00 5.98 -6.18
C ALA A 42 -3.39 5.41 -6.50
N VAL A 43 -3.81 4.33 -5.83
CA VAL A 43 -5.10 3.67 -6.10
C VAL A 43 -6.28 4.45 -5.53
N THR A 44 -6.12 5.08 -4.35
CA THR A 44 -7.22 5.83 -3.74
C THR A 44 -7.38 7.23 -4.33
N SER A 45 -6.37 7.77 -5.03
CA SER A 45 -6.40 9.08 -5.69
C SER A 45 -7.36 9.12 -6.87
N ASN A 46 -8.36 10.01 -6.81
CA ASN A 46 -9.38 10.14 -7.86
C ASN A 46 -8.88 10.83 -9.15
N ASP A 47 -7.67 11.41 -9.16
CA ASP A 47 -7.22 12.30 -10.25
C ASP A 47 -5.70 12.28 -10.59
N ASP A 48 -4.86 11.37 -10.09
CA ASP A 48 -3.38 11.53 -10.21
C ASP A 48 -2.63 10.46 -11.05
N PRO A 49 -1.73 10.86 -11.98
CA PRO A 49 -0.64 10.04 -12.54
C PRO A 49 0.42 9.52 -11.54
N ARG A 50 0.10 9.34 -10.25
CA ARG A 50 1.06 8.84 -9.24
C ARG A 50 1.60 7.47 -9.67
N ARG A 51 2.92 7.36 -9.70
CA ARG A 51 3.65 6.11 -9.97
C ARG A 51 4.49 5.69 -8.77
N THR A 52 4.53 4.41 -8.46
CA THR A 52 5.34 3.88 -7.36
C THR A 52 6.33 2.84 -7.87
N GLU A 53 7.48 2.72 -7.23
CA GLU A 53 8.52 1.76 -7.62
C GLU A 53 8.15 0.32 -7.21
N ASP A 54 7.29 0.20 -6.20
CA ASP A 54 6.80 -1.04 -5.59
C ASP A 54 5.39 -0.86 -5.00
N ILE A 55 4.73 -1.97 -4.71
CA ILE A 55 3.48 -2.06 -3.97
C ILE A 55 3.81 -2.43 -2.53
N ASP A 56 3.91 -1.42 -1.67
CA ASP A 56 4.04 -1.62 -0.24
C ASP A 56 2.75 -2.25 0.32
N ALA A 57 2.87 -3.41 0.94
CA ALA A 57 1.76 -4.11 1.57
C ALA A 57 2.18 -4.78 2.87
N ILE A 58 1.23 -5.07 3.74
CA ILE A 58 1.43 -5.91 4.92
C ILE A 58 0.54 -7.13 4.78
N THR A 59 1.06 -8.29 5.12
CA THR A 59 0.31 -9.55 5.16
C THR A 59 0.92 -10.48 6.20
N ARG A 60 0.11 -11.41 6.71
CA ARG A 60 0.56 -12.54 7.55
C ARG A 60 0.62 -13.85 6.75
N ASP A 61 0.14 -13.83 5.52
CA ASP A 61 -0.09 -15.01 4.71
C ASP A 61 1.10 -15.25 3.78
N GLU A 62 1.97 -16.21 4.13
CA GLU A 62 3.18 -16.52 3.34
C GLU A 62 2.87 -16.87 1.87
N VAL A 63 1.69 -17.46 1.63
CA VAL A 63 1.20 -17.77 0.27
C VAL A 63 1.12 -16.53 -0.63
N VAL A 64 0.83 -15.35 -0.08
CA VAL A 64 0.81 -14.08 -0.82
C VAL A 64 2.21 -13.75 -1.34
N VAL A 65 3.21 -13.93 -0.49
CA VAL A 65 4.62 -13.65 -0.82
C VAL A 65 5.13 -14.62 -1.88
N ASP A 66 4.81 -15.90 -1.75
CA ASP A 66 5.23 -16.93 -2.70
C ASP A 66 4.57 -16.74 -4.06
N GLU A 67 3.25 -16.47 -4.11
CA GLU A 67 2.56 -16.17 -5.36
C GLU A 67 3.10 -14.90 -6.03
N ALA A 68 3.40 -13.86 -5.25
CA ALA A 68 3.97 -12.63 -5.80
C ALA A 68 5.34 -12.89 -6.44
N ARG A 69 6.16 -13.78 -5.85
CA ARG A 69 7.45 -14.21 -6.40
C ARG A 69 7.27 -14.98 -7.71
N GLU A 70 6.30 -15.89 -7.78
CA GLU A 70 5.96 -16.60 -9.01
C GLU A 70 5.48 -15.64 -10.11
N MET A 71 4.60 -14.69 -9.77
CA MET A 71 4.12 -13.65 -10.67
C MET A 71 5.27 -12.79 -11.20
N ALA A 72 6.23 -12.42 -10.36
CA ALA A 72 7.39 -11.63 -10.76
C ALA A 72 8.16 -12.32 -11.89
N SER A 73 8.46 -13.61 -11.73
CA SER A 73 9.14 -14.40 -12.75
C SER A 73 8.34 -14.52 -14.05
N GLN A 74 7.02 -14.74 -13.96
CA GLN A 74 6.19 -14.99 -15.14
C GLN A 74 5.90 -13.70 -15.94
N ARG A 75 5.74 -12.57 -15.25
CA ARG A 75 5.43 -11.27 -15.85
C ARG A 75 6.66 -10.39 -16.06
N LYS A 76 7.85 -10.85 -15.68
CA LYS A 76 9.11 -10.08 -15.72
C LYS A 76 9.00 -8.77 -14.92
N LEU A 77 8.33 -8.83 -13.77
CA LEU A 77 8.27 -7.72 -12.82
C LEU A 77 9.57 -7.69 -11.98
N PRO A 78 9.89 -6.55 -11.35
CA PRO A 78 10.87 -6.54 -10.26
C PRO A 78 10.53 -7.61 -9.20
N GLU A 79 11.54 -8.26 -8.61
CA GLU A 79 11.32 -9.31 -7.60
C GLU A 79 10.58 -8.79 -6.36
N ASP A 80 10.75 -7.50 -6.05
CA ASP A 80 10.16 -6.78 -4.93
C ASP A 80 8.94 -5.94 -5.31
N TRP A 81 8.29 -6.24 -6.45
CA TRP A 81 7.10 -5.50 -6.90
C TRP A 81 5.97 -5.47 -5.86
N LEU A 82 5.83 -6.53 -5.05
CA LEU A 82 5.01 -6.56 -3.85
C LEU A 82 5.94 -6.58 -2.62
N ASN A 83 6.14 -5.41 -2.03
CA ASN A 83 7.04 -5.21 -0.90
C ASN A 83 6.29 -5.43 0.42
N THR A 84 6.47 -6.62 1.02
CA THR A 84 5.81 -6.98 2.29
C THR A 84 6.58 -6.57 3.55
N ARG A 85 7.68 -5.81 3.39
CA ARG A 85 8.57 -5.39 4.48
C ARG A 85 8.37 -3.94 4.89
N ALA A 86 7.28 -3.32 4.46
CA ALA A 86 6.98 -1.90 4.64
C ALA A 86 6.66 -1.47 6.09
N THR A 87 7.13 -2.19 7.12
CA THR A 87 6.70 -1.99 8.52
C THR A 87 7.54 -1.00 9.32
N SER A 88 8.77 -0.75 8.88
CA SER A 88 9.63 0.24 9.54
C SER A 88 9.01 1.62 9.34
N TRP A 89 8.77 2.37 10.43
CA TRP A 89 8.21 3.74 10.41
C TRP A 89 6.68 3.86 10.26
N MET A 90 5.93 2.77 10.45
CA MET A 90 4.46 2.82 10.49
C MET A 90 3.92 2.92 11.93
N PRO A 91 2.81 3.65 12.13
CA PRO A 91 2.05 3.55 13.37
C PRO A 91 1.41 2.14 13.50
N PRO A 92 0.89 1.78 14.69
CA PRO A 92 0.14 0.54 14.88
C PRO A 92 -0.95 0.34 13.82
N LEU A 93 -1.09 -0.89 13.34
CA LEU A 93 -2.10 -1.18 12.33
C LEU A 93 -3.52 -0.97 12.89
N PRO A 94 -4.44 -0.40 12.10
CA PRO A 94 -5.83 -0.30 12.51
C PRO A 94 -6.42 -1.67 12.84
N GLU A 95 -7.39 -1.71 13.74
CA GLU A 95 -8.14 -2.93 14.01
C GLU A 95 -8.78 -3.45 12.71
N GLY A 96 -8.65 -4.75 12.46
CA GLY A 96 -9.18 -5.39 11.26
C GLY A 96 -8.41 -5.10 9.96
N ALA A 97 -7.28 -4.38 9.98
CA ALA A 97 -6.51 -4.07 8.77
C ALA A 97 -6.06 -5.32 7.96
N LEU A 98 -5.92 -6.47 8.63
CA LEU A 98 -5.59 -7.76 8.03
C LEU A 98 -6.71 -8.79 8.25
N GLN A 99 -7.94 -8.33 8.46
CA GLN A 99 -9.08 -9.22 8.54
C GLN A 99 -9.32 -9.84 7.15
N GLY A 100 -9.33 -11.17 7.08
CA GLY A 100 -9.66 -11.88 5.85
C GLY A 100 -11.15 -11.81 5.53
N GLY A 101 -11.50 -12.10 4.27
CA GLY A 101 -12.89 -12.33 3.86
C GLY A 101 -13.37 -13.74 4.18
N ASP A 102 -14.68 -13.97 4.05
CA ASP A 102 -15.34 -15.24 4.37
C ASP A 102 -15.07 -16.39 3.38
N GLY A 103 -14.23 -16.18 2.35
CA GLY A 103 -13.99 -17.15 1.29
C GLY A 103 -12.61 -17.06 0.64
N PRO A 104 -12.30 -17.96 -0.31
CA PRO A 104 -11.02 -18.00 -1.00
C PRO A 104 -10.72 -16.72 -1.77
N GLY A 105 -9.43 -16.41 -1.92
CA GLY A 105 -8.95 -15.24 -2.63
C GLY A 105 -8.21 -14.27 -1.73
N LEU A 106 -7.88 -13.11 -2.31
CA LEU A 106 -7.18 -12.04 -1.63
C LEU A 106 -8.18 -11.00 -1.12
N HIS A 107 -8.27 -10.85 0.20
CA HIS A 107 -8.92 -9.69 0.77
C HIS A 107 -7.93 -8.51 0.77
N ILE A 108 -8.27 -7.45 0.04
CA ILE A 108 -7.42 -6.27 -0.11
C ILE A 108 -8.03 -5.13 0.67
N THR A 109 -7.29 -4.63 1.65
CA THR A 109 -7.63 -3.41 2.38
C THR A 109 -6.61 -2.34 2.01
N TYR A 110 -7.07 -1.17 1.56
CA TYR A 110 -6.20 -0.01 1.34
C TYR A 110 -6.19 0.85 2.60
N ALA A 111 -5.02 1.35 2.98
CA ALA A 111 -4.89 2.31 4.06
C ALA A 111 -5.70 3.58 3.78
N THR A 112 -6.29 4.13 4.84
CA THR A 112 -7.00 5.41 4.77
C THR A 112 -6.02 6.56 4.59
N ASP A 113 -6.50 7.68 4.05
CA ASP A 113 -5.67 8.88 3.91
C ASP A 113 -5.13 9.37 5.27
N GLU A 114 -5.89 9.22 6.36
CA GLU A 114 -5.44 9.56 7.72
C GLU A 114 -4.27 8.67 8.18
N PHE A 115 -4.38 7.35 7.98
CA PHE A 115 -3.30 6.42 8.33
C PHE A 115 -2.04 6.65 7.48
N LEU A 116 -2.23 6.94 6.18
CA LEU A 116 -1.14 7.28 5.28
C LEU A 116 -0.46 8.58 5.72
N LEU A 117 -1.23 9.61 6.09
CA LEU A 117 -0.69 10.87 6.59
C LEU A 117 0.11 10.64 7.89
N ALA A 118 -0.46 9.92 8.86
CA ALA A 118 0.23 9.55 10.10
C ALA A 118 1.57 8.86 9.82
N THR A 119 1.57 7.87 8.91
CA THR A 119 2.79 7.15 8.49
C THR A 119 3.85 8.09 7.93
N LYS A 120 3.45 9.04 7.09
CA LYS A 120 4.38 10.00 6.46
C LYS A 120 4.96 10.99 7.49
N LEU A 121 4.13 11.45 8.43
CA LEU A 121 4.53 12.32 9.52
C LEU A 121 5.48 11.61 10.51
N VAL A 122 5.27 10.32 10.78
CA VAL A 122 6.18 9.50 11.61
C VAL A 122 7.50 9.23 10.91
N ALA A 123 7.47 8.92 9.60
CA ALA A 123 8.67 8.60 8.83
C ALA A 123 9.61 9.80 8.62
N GLN A 124 9.07 11.02 8.55
CA GLN A 124 9.82 12.28 8.38
C GLN A 124 10.86 12.28 7.25
N ARG A 125 10.61 11.56 6.15
CA ARG A 125 11.58 11.49 5.03
C ARG A 125 11.31 12.62 4.04
N ARG A 126 12.37 13.22 3.50
CA ARG A 126 12.27 14.26 2.46
C ARG A 126 11.37 13.86 1.28
N LYS A 127 11.43 12.59 0.85
CA LYS A 127 10.64 12.08 -0.28
C LYS A 127 9.12 12.05 -0.02
N ASP A 128 8.71 12.11 1.25
CA ASP A 128 7.30 12.08 1.64
C ASP A 128 6.63 13.47 1.61
N ALA A 129 7.38 14.56 1.40
CA ALA A 129 6.84 15.92 1.49
C ALA A 129 5.65 16.17 0.54
N ALA A 130 5.72 15.68 -0.70
CA ALA A 130 4.63 15.81 -1.67
C ALA A 130 3.40 14.98 -1.25
N ASP A 131 3.61 13.75 -0.76
CA ASP A 131 2.55 12.89 -0.26
C ASP A 131 1.86 13.52 0.97
N ILE A 132 2.62 14.15 1.89
CA ILE A 132 2.07 14.85 3.07
C ILE A 132 1.15 15.99 2.63
N VAL A 133 1.58 16.84 1.70
CA VAL A 133 0.76 17.96 1.21
C VAL A 133 -0.50 17.44 0.50
N ALA A 134 -0.36 16.42 -0.34
CA ALA A 134 -1.48 15.82 -1.05
C ALA A 134 -2.50 15.24 -0.06
N LEU A 135 -2.07 14.39 0.87
CA LEU A 135 -2.92 13.77 1.87
C LEU A 135 -3.59 14.80 2.79
N ALA A 136 -2.86 15.83 3.22
CA ALA A 136 -3.44 16.93 3.99
C ALA A 136 -4.55 17.64 3.21
N GLY A 137 -4.40 17.87 1.90
CA GLY A 137 -5.46 18.43 1.06
C GLY A 137 -6.70 17.54 0.98
N ARG A 138 -6.52 16.22 0.86
CA ARG A 138 -7.63 15.26 0.80
C ARG A 138 -8.39 15.17 2.12
N LEU A 139 -7.71 15.44 3.24
CA LEU A 139 -8.28 15.47 4.59
C LEU A 139 -8.76 16.86 5.03
N HIS A 140 -8.66 17.88 4.17
CA HIS A 140 -8.97 19.28 4.50
C HIS A 140 -8.14 19.84 5.68
N MET A 141 -6.86 19.44 5.73
CA MET A 141 -5.87 19.77 6.76
C MET A 141 -4.75 20.68 6.23
N GLU A 142 -4.97 21.42 5.13
CA GLU A 142 -3.94 22.25 4.49
C GLU A 142 -3.37 23.35 5.40
N ASN A 143 -4.17 23.77 6.38
CA ASN A 143 -3.82 24.80 7.37
C ASN A 143 -3.71 24.22 8.80
N ALA A 144 -3.55 22.89 8.92
CA ALA A 144 -3.47 22.24 10.23
C ALA A 144 -2.31 22.79 11.05
N SER A 145 -2.60 23.05 12.32
CA SER A 145 -1.62 23.36 13.36
C SER A 145 -0.75 22.15 13.69
N ALA A 146 0.37 22.39 14.38
CA ALA A 146 1.23 21.31 14.88
C ALA A 146 0.47 20.33 15.78
N ASP A 147 -0.43 20.83 16.63
CA ASP A 147 -1.23 20.00 17.55
C ASP A 147 -2.22 19.11 16.79
N GLU A 148 -2.83 19.60 15.71
CA GLU A 148 -3.74 18.80 14.87
C GLU A 148 -2.99 17.70 14.11
N LEU A 149 -1.78 18.00 13.60
CA LEU A 149 -0.92 16.99 12.97
C LEU A 149 -0.41 15.96 13.98
N GLU A 150 -0.10 16.38 15.21
CA GLU A 150 0.26 15.46 16.29
C GLU A 150 -0.94 14.57 16.66
N GLN A 151 -2.15 15.11 16.68
CA GLN A 151 -3.36 14.35 16.96
C GLN A 151 -3.59 13.23 15.93
N VAL A 152 -3.33 13.47 14.65
CA VAL A 152 -3.39 12.42 13.59
C VAL A 152 -2.45 11.26 13.90
N ILE A 153 -1.23 11.55 14.38
CA ILE A 153 -0.28 10.50 14.76
C ILE A 153 -0.81 9.73 15.98
N ARG A 154 -1.35 10.44 16.98
CA ARG A 154 -1.86 9.86 18.24
C ARG A 154 -3.14 9.05 18.08
N SER A 155 -3.85 9.16 16.95
CA SER A 155 -5.00 8.32 16.63
C SER A 155 -4.64 6.85 16.39
N TYR A 156 -3.34 6.53 16.30
CA TYR A 156 -2.81 5.18 16.08
C TYR A 156 -1.72 4.82 17.12
#